data_AF-A0A3M2DSP1-F1
#
_entry.id   AF-A0A3M2DSP1-F1
#
_cell.length_a   1.000
_cell.length_b   1.000
_cell.length_c   1.000
_cell.angle_alpha   90.00
_cell.angle_beta   90.00
_cell.angle_gamma   90.00
#
_symmetry.space_group_name_H-M   'P 1'
#
loop_
_entity.id
_entity.type
_entity.pdbx_description
1 polymer ?
#
loop_
_entity_poly.entity_id
_entity_poly.type
_entity_poly.pdbx_seq_one_letter_code
_entity_poly.pdbx_strand_id
1 'polypeptide(L)'
;MRSSMAEPGGQTPSICRRLSLDKVQCQLVGTRHVRRQTPDCRTRRAEGGFTLIELLIASTVLIVGLTGIVALQVTGIRSSAFSRHATEAAVLAESRIEQLRTIPLAAGTTVESGLNPQGRPVTGGLYTRTTVITTNATFADIVVTVTWNERGSEPHQVVLQTRRTL
;
A
#
# COMPACT_ATOMS: atom_id res chain seq x y z
N MET A 1 -29.59 -0.96 50.97
CA MET A 1 -29.20 -0.17 52.16
C MET A 1 -27.86 -0.70 52.63
N ARG A 2 -26.79 0.10 52.42
CA ARG A 2 -25.41 0.07 52.96
C ARG A 2 -24.64 -1.24 53.18
N SER A 3 -23.44 -1.25 52.59
CA SER A 3 -22.08 -1.49 53.16
C SER A 3 -21.31 -2.54 52.35
N SER A 4 -20.26 -2.18 51.60
CA SER A 4 -18.92 -1.74 52.07
C SER A 4 -18.17 -2.85 52.81
N MET A 5 -17.17 -3.44 52.14
CA MET A 5 -15.89 -3.98 52.68
C MET A 5 -15.29 -4.93 51.61
N ALA A 6 -14.33 -4.47 50.82
CA ALA A 6 -12.89 -4.42 51.11
C ALA A 6 -12.22 -5.81 50.94
N GLU A 7 -11.59 -5.99 49.78
CA GLU A 7 -10.58 -7.03 49.53
C GLU A 7 -9.33 -6.79 50.38
N PRO A 8 -8.69 -7.88 50.84
CA PRO A 8 -7.23 -7.89 50.87
C PRO A 8 -6.63 -9.20 50.34
N GLY A 9 -5.72 -9.05 49.37
CA GLY A 9 -4.39 -9.68 49.38
C GLY A 9 -4.31 -11.21 49.47
N GLY A 10 -4.41 -11.88 48.32
CA GLY A 10 -3.98 -13.27 48.13
C GLY A 10 -2.75 -13.36 47.22
N GLN A 11 -1.58 -12.91 47.69
CA GLN A 11 -0.32 -13.09 46.97
C GLN A 11 0.21 -14.51 47.25
N THR A 12 0.43 -15.23 46.17
CA THR A 12 0.80 -16.64 46.07
C THR A 12 2.17 -16.97 46.69
N PRO A 13 2.36 -18.21 47.19
CA PRO A 13 3.54 -18.59 47.94
C PRO A 13 4.77 -18.83 47.04
N SER A 14 5.88 -18.42 47.61
CA SER A 14 7.27 -18.78 47.32
C SER A 14 7.48 -20.26 46.98
N ILE A 15 8.02 -20.53 45.79
CA ILE A 15 8.77 -21.75 45.52
C ILE A 15 10.13 -21.35 44.94
N CYS A 16 11.07 -21.12 45.85
CA CYS A 16 12.49 -21.03 45.57
C CYS A 16 13.06 -22.45 45.73
N ARG A 17 13.41 -23.11 44.61
CA ARG A 17 14.06 -24.43 44.66
C ARG A 17 15.12 -24.56 43.58
N ARG A 18 16.38 -24.41 43.98
CA ARG A 18 17.43 -25.37 43.62
C ARG A 18 18.44 -25.48 44.74
N LEU A 19 18.52 -26.70 45.24
CA LEU A 19 19.45 -27.16 46.27
C LEU A 19 20.87 -27.19 45.70
N SER A 20 21.84 -26.79 46.51
CA SER A 20 22.76 -27.71 47.17
C SER A 20 24.06 -26.98 47.49
N LEU A 21 24.32 -26.85 48.78
CA LEU A 21 25.58 -26.41 49.34
C LEU A 21 26.59 -27.54 49.20
N ASP A 22 27.77 -27.24 48.64
CA ASP A 22 28.99 -27.88 49.10
C ASP A 22 30.03 -26.81 49.44
N LYS A 23 30.57 -26.95 50.64
CA LYS A 23 31.42 -26.02 51.35
C LYS A 23 32.82 -25.99 50.75
N VAL A 24 33.36 -24.80 50.52
CA VAL A 24 34.77 -24.52 50.85
C VAL A 24 34.81 -23.20 51.61
N GLN A 25 34.87 -23.34 52.93
CA GLN A 25 35.13 -22.26 53.87
C GLN A 25 36.63 -22.06 53.93
N CYS A 26 37.13 -21.05 53.21
CA CYS A 26 38.50 -20.57 53.38
C CYS A 26 38.45 -19.36 54.33
N GLN A 27 38.54 -19.61 55.63
CA GLN A 27 38.93 -18.58 56.60
C GLN A 27 40.45 -18.38 56.47
N LEU A 28 40.86 -17.28 55.85
CA LEU A 28 42.19 -16.72 56.05
C LEU A 28 42.06 -15.30 56.58
N VAL A 29 42.30 -15.23 57.88
CA VAL A 29 42.87 -14.15 58.67
C VAL A 29 43.49 -13.02 57.84
N GLY A 30 43.07 -11.79 58.17
CA GLY A 30 43.97 -10.64 58.20
C GLY A 30 44.44 -10.09 56.86
N THR A 31 43.79 -9.02 56.41
CA THR A 31 44.37 -7.67 56.38
C THR A 31 43.35 -6.73 55.72
N ARG A 32 43.20 -5.54 56.29
CA ARG A 32 42.35 -4.49 55.75
C ARG A 32 42.91 -4.03 54.40
N HIS A 33 42.48 -4.64 53.30
CA HIS A 33 42.65 -4.01 52.01
C HIS A 33 41.54 -2.97 51.84
N VAL A 34 41.88 -1.72 52.21
CA VAL A 34 41.25 -0.53 51.65
C VAL A 34 41.35 -0.67 50.14
N ARG A 35 40.27 -1.16 49.51
CA ARG A 35 40.14 -1.14 48.06
C ARG A 35 40.06 0.34 47.70
N ARG A 36 41.20 0.91 47.33
CA ARG A 36 41.30 2.25 46.75
C ARG A 36 40.24 2.29 45.66
N GLN A 37 39.23 3.14 45.88
CA GLN A 37 38.38 3.62 44.82
C GLN A 37 39.33 4.41 43.91
N THR A 38 39.94 3.73 42.94
CA THR A 38 40.53 4.42 41.81
C THR A 38 39.37 5.21 41.20
N PRO A 39 39.46 6.54 41.11
CA PRO A 39 38.47 7.31 40.40
C PRO A 39 38.40 6.70 39.01
N ASP A 40 37.20 6.22 38.67
CA ASP A 40 36.84 5.75 37.35
C ASP A 40 37.22 6.87 36.39
N CYS A 41 38.32 6.69 35.64
CA CYS A 41 38.62 7.50 34.47
C CYS A 41 37.57 7.13 33.43
N ARG A 42 36.33 7.60 33.65
CA ARG A 42 35.37 7.80 32.58
C ARG A 42 36.07 8.69 31.58
N THR A 43 36.61 8.08 30.53
CA THR A 43 36.77 8.74 29.24
C THR A 43 35.39 9.30 28.92
N ARG A 44 35.19 10.59 29.23
CA ARG A 44 34.13 11.36 28.58
C ARG A 44 34.50 11.29 27.11
N ARG A 45 33.89 10.35 26.37
CA ARG A 45 33.81 10.49 24.93
C ARG A 45 33.25 11.89 24.74
N ALA A 46 34.04 12.75 24.13
CA ALA A 46 33.55 14.05 23.71
C ALA A 46 32.43 13.72 22.72
N GLU A 47 31.18 13.83 23.18
CA GLU A 47 30.04 13.93 22.30
C GLU A 47 30.22 15.26 21.57
N GLY A 48 30.89 15.19 20.42
CA GLY A 48 31.03 16.34 19.53
C GLY A 48 29.63 16.75 19.10
N GLY A 49 29.17 17.89 19.60
CA GLY A 49 27.92 18.50 19.15
C GLY A 49 28.02 18.84 17.65
N PHE A 50 26.91 18.65 16.93
CA PHE A 50 26.80 19.02 15.52
C PHE A 50 27.17 20.49 15.32
N THR A 51 28.00 20.77 14.33
CA THR A 51 28.31 22.17 13.98
C THR A 51 27.10 22.78 13.26
N LEU A 52 26.85 24.08 13.43
CA LEU A 52 25.75 24.76 12.73
C LEU A 52 25.88 24.63 11.20
N ILE A 53 27.12 24.64 10.70
CA ILE A 53 27.41 24.45 9.28
C ILE A 53 27.10 23.03 8.78
N GLU A 54 27.25 22.01 9.62
CA GLU A 54 26.87 20.63 9.29
C GLU A 54 25.37 20.49 9.10
N LEU A 55 24.56 21.11 9.97
CA LEU A 55 23.11 21.15 9.79
C LEU A 55 22.71 21.90 8.52
N LEU A 56 23.38 23.01 8.21
CA LEU A 56 23.14 23.76 6.97
C LEU A 56 23.42 22.90 5.74
N ILE A 57 24.57 22.24 5.68
CA ILE A 57 24.94 21.34 4.56
C ILE A 57 23.99 20.13 4.49
N ALA A 58 23.65 19.52 5.62
CA ALA A 58 22.70 18.40 5.66
C ALA A 58 21.32 18.82 5.15
N SER A 59 20.83 20.00 5.54
CA SER A 59 19.53 20.52 5.10
C SER A 59 19.50 20.83 3.60
N THR A 60 20.58 21.37 3.03
CA THR A 60 20.63 21.65 1.58
C THR A 60 20.62 20.37 0.77
N VAL A 61 21.42 19.37 1.17
CA VAL A 61 21.42 18.05 0.53
C VAL A 61 20.05 17.39 0.66
N LEU A 62 19.39 17.50 1.81
CA LEU A 62 18.04 16.97 2.03
C LEU A 62 17.02 17.60 1.07
N ILE A 63 17.02 18.92 0.91
CA ILE A 63 16.09 19.63 0.02
C ILE A 63 16.28 19.18 -1.43
N VAL A 64 17.53 19.07 -1.89
CA VAL A 64 17.84 18.57 -3.23
C VAL A 64 17.36 17.12 -3.40
N GLY A 65 17.60 16.27 -2.40
CA GLY A 65 17.13 14.87 -2.41
C GLY A 65 15.61 14.73 -2.47
N LEU A 66 14.87 15.49 -1.64
CA LEU A 66 13.41 15.46 -1.59
C LEU A 66 12.78 15.89 -2.92
N THR A 67 13.40 16.83 -3.63
CA THR A 67 12.92 17.32 -4.93
C THR A 67 12.86 16.18 -5.96
N GLY A 68 13.84 15.28 -5.96
CA GLY A 68 13.83 14.10 -6.84
C GLY A 68 12.67 13.14 -6.56
N ILE A 69 12.31 12.97 -5.28
CA ILE A 69 11.19 12.10 -4.86
C ILE A 69 9.85 12.67 -5.34
N VAL A 70 9.67 13.99 -5.30
CA VAL A 70 8.45 14.65 -5.81
C VAL A 70 8.23 14.33 -7.29
N ALA A 71 9.28 14.33 -8.11
CA ALA A 71 9.17 13.98 -9.52
C ALA A 71 8.68 12.54 -9.73
N LEU A 72 9.17 11.59 -8.93
CA LEU A 72 8.71 10.20 -8.96
C LEU A 72 7.26 10.06 -8.49
N GLN A 73 6.85 10.85 -7.49
CA GLN A 73 5.48 10.84 -6.98
C GLN A 73 4.45 11.20 -8.05
N VAL A 74 4.77 12.18 -8.92
CA VAL A 74 3.90 12.59 -10.04
C VAL A 74 3.70 11.43 -11.02
N THR A 75 4.76 10.70 -11.36
CA THR A 75 4.70 9.54 -12.24
C THR A 75 3.83 8.43 -11.64
N GLY A 76 3.97 8.17 -10.33
CA GLY A 76 3.13 7.21 -9.63
C GLY A 76 1.64 7.56 -9.61
N ILE A 77 1.31 8.86 -9.52
CA ILE A 77 -0.09 9.32 -9.60
C ILE A 77 -0.66 9.06 -11.00
N ARG A 78 0.10 9.36 -12.05
CA ARG A 78 -0.31 9.12 -13.45
C ARG A 78 -0.51 7.64 -13.74
N SER A 79 0.42 6.79 -13.32
CA SER A 79 0.30 5.33 -13.52
C SER A 79 -0.90 4.74 -12.76
N SER A 80 -1.18 5.28 -11.55
CA SER A 80 -2.36 4.88 -10.77
C SER A 80 -3.65 5.30 -11.46
N ALA A 81 -3.70 6.50 -12.06
CA ALA A 81 -4.86 6.95 -12.84
C ALA A 81 -5.10 6.08 -14.07
N PHE A 82 -4.05 5.82 -14.85
CA PHE A 82 -4.10 4.90 -16.00
C PHE A 82 -4.63 3.52 -15.60
N SER A 83 -4.10 2.94 -14.53
CA SER A 83 -4.51 1.60 -14.07
C SER A 83 -5.99 1.55 -13.67
N ARG A 84 -6.50 2.62 -13.02
CA ARG A 84 -7.94 2.76 -12.73
C ARG A 84 -8.75 2.84 -14.01
N HIS A 85 -8.37 3.69 -14.96
CA HIS A 85 -9.10 3.86 -16.21
C HIS A 85 -9.10 2.59 -17.06
N ALA A 86 -7.99 1.86 -17.10
CA ALA A 86 -7.90 0.56 -17.78
C ALA A 86 -8.84 -0.48 -17.15
N THR A 87 -8.92 -0.53 -15.83
CA THR A 87 -9.83 -1.42 -15.10
C THR A 87 -11.29 -1.05 -15.35
N GLU A 88 -11.63 0.23 -15.27
CA GLU A 88 -12.98 0.74 -15.57
C GLU A 88 -13.38 0.45 -17.02
N ALA A 89 -12.48 0.67 -17.98
CA ALA A 89 -12.70 0.36 -19.40
C ALA A 89 -12.93 -1.15 -19.63
N ALA A 90 -12.19 -2.02 -18.95
CA ALA A 90 -12.39 -3.46 -19.01
C ALA A 90 -13.78 -3.86 -18.48
N VAL A 91 -14.17 -3.35 -17.31
CA VAL A 91 -15.51 -3.59 -16.73
C VAL A 91 -16.62 -3.09 -17.65
N LEU A 92 -16.44 -1.93 -18.32
CA LEU A 92 -17.40 -1.41 -19.30
C LEU A 92 -17.54 -2.31 -20.53
N ALA A 93 -16.44 -2.91 -20.98
CA ALA A 93 -16.43 -3.84 -22.11
C ALA A 93 -17.10 -5.17 -21.73
N GLU A 94 -16.74 -5.74 -20.58
CA GLU A 94 -17.33 -6.97 -20.04
C GLU A 94 -18.84 -6.81 -19.82
N SER A 95 -19.26 -5.73 -19.15
CA SER A 95 -20.67 -5.42 -18.92
C SER A 95 -21.46 -5.36 -20.23
N ARG A 96 -20.86 -4.79 -21.29
CA ARG A 96 -21.50 -4.76 -22.61
C ARG A 96 -21.61 -6.14 -23.24
N ILE A 97 -20.58 -6.97 -23.14
CA ILE A 97 -20.62 -8.36 -23.61
C ILE A 97 -21.71 -9.15 -22.88
N GLU A 98 -21.81 -9.04 -21.55
CA GLU A 98 -22.84 -9.73 -20.76
C GLU A 98 -24.26 -9.29 -21.16
N GLN A 99 -24.48 -7.99 -21.40
CA GLN A 99 -25.76 -7.51 -21.94
C GLN A 99 -26.07 -8.16 -23.29
N LEU A 100 -25.09 -8.21 -24.19
CA LEU A 100 -25.23 -8.81 -25.53
C LEU A 100 -25.43 -10.33 -25.51
N ARG A 101 -25.17 -11.03 -24.39
CA ARG A 101 -25.49 -12.45 -24.25
C ARG A 101 -26.99 -12.73 -24.11
N THR A 102 -27.74 -11.79 -23.55
CA THR A 102 -29.16 -12.00 -23.20
C THR A 102 -30.13 -11.45 -24.24
N ILE A 103 -29.67 -10.55 -25.13
CA ILE A 103 -30.51 -9.92 -26.14
C ILE A 103 -30.31 -10.56 -27.53
N PRO A 104 -31.29 -10.45 -28.44
CA PRO A 104 -31.10 -10.80 -29.85
C PRO A 104 -29.97 -9.97 -30.47
N LEU A 105 -29.12 -10.62 -31.27
CA LEU A 105 -28.02 -9.95 -31.96
C LEU A 105 -28.47 -9.47 -33.34
N ALA A 106 -28.09 -8.25 -33.68
CA ALA A 106 -28.21 -7.69 -35.02
C ALA A 106 -26.82 -7.23 -35.47
N ALA A 107 -26.45 -7.53 -36.72
CA ALA A 107 -25.21 -7.04 -37.28
C ALA A 107 -25.20 -5.51 -37.32
N GLY A 108 -24.07 -4.92 -37.00
CA GLY A 108 -23.91 -3.47 -37.03
C GLY A 108 -22.84 -2.96 -36.05
N THR A 109 -22.65 -1.65 -36.11
CA THR A 109 -21.72 -0.94 -35.23
C THR A 109 -22.50 0.06 -34.39
N THR A 110 -22.30 0.02 -33.09
CA THR A 110 -22.85 1.00 -32.14
C THR A 110 -21.71 1.72 -31.43
N VAL A 111 -21.78 3.05 -31.39
CA VAL A 111 -20.78 3.89 -30.73
C VAL A 111 -21.49 4.72 -29.65
N GLU A 112 -21.00 4.61 -28.43
CA GLU A 112 -21.50 5.32 -27.26
C GLU A 112 -20.36 6.18 -26.70
N SER A 113 -20.50 7.50 -26.78
CA SER A 113 -19.46 8.44 -26.33
C SER A 113 -19.86 9.15 -25.05
N GLY A 114 -18.87 9.62 -24.29
CA GLY A 114 -19.11 10.38 -23.07
C GLY A 114 -19.65 9.52 -21.93
N LEU A 115 -19.17 8.29 -21.80
CA LEU A 115 -19.60 7.37 -20.74
C LEU A 115 -18.86 7.64 -19.43
N ASN A 116 -19.57 7.50 -18.31
CA ASN A 116 -18.99 7.40 -16.98
C ASN A 116 -18.58 5.93 -16.68
N PRO A 117 -17.90 5.65 -15.54
CA PRO A 117 -17.51 4.29 -15.17
C PRO A 117 -18.68 3.31 -15.00
N GLN A 118 -19.91 3.81 -14.86
CA GLN A 118 -21.14 3.01 -14.78
C GLN A 118 -21.78 2.74 -16.16
N GLY A 119 -21.13 3.20 -17.25
CA GLY A 119 -21.59 2.99 -18.61
C GLY A 119 -22.80 3.84 -19.00
N ARG A 120 -23.06 4.93 -18.27
CA ARG A 120 -24.11 5.90 -18.57
C ARG A 120 -23.53 7.13 -19.28
N PRO A 121 -24.21 7.66 -20.31
CA PRO A 121 -23.77 8.88 -20.97
C PRO A 121 -23.94 10.07 -20.03
N VAL A 122 -22.88 10.85 -19.86
CA VAL A 122 -22.84 12.07 -19.06
C VAL A 122 -22.02 13.14 -19.77
N THR A 123 -22.35 14.41 -19.53
CA THR A 123 -21.53 15.52 -20.03
C THR A 123 -20.12 15.44 -19.44
N GLY A 124 -19.10 15.35 -20.31
CA GLY A 124 -17.71 15.21 -19.89
C GLY A 124 -17.29 13.79 -19.51
N GLY A 125 -18.08 12.76 -19.84
CA GLY A 125 -17.66 11.37 -19.66
C GLY A 125 -16.39 11.05 -20.45
N LEU A 126 -15.55 10.21 -19.84
CA LEU A 126 -14.19 9.95 -20.33
C LEU A 126 -14.15 8.84 -21.39
N TYR A 127 -15.07 7.89 -21.32
CA TYR A 127 -15.01 6.67 -22.11
C TYR A 127 -15.85 6.77 -23.38
N THR A 128 -15.33 6.21 -24.47
CA THR A 128 -16.09 5.92 -25.68
C THR A 128 -16.09 4.42 -25.89
N ARG A 129 -17.27 3.81 -26.01
CA ARG A 129 -17.43 2.38 -26.26
C ARG A 129 -17.94 2.16 -27.68
N THR A 130 -17.23 1.35 -28.44
CA THR A 130 -17.60 0.90 -29.77
C THR A 130 -17.86 -0.59 -29.73
N THR A 131 -19.08 -1.01 -30.08
CA THR A 131 -19.45 -2.41 -30.24
C THR A 131 -19.66 -2.71 -31.72
N VAL A 132 -18.93 -3.67 -32.25
CA VAL A 132 -19.10 -4.18 -33.61
C VAL A 132 -19.62 -5.62 -33.52
N ILE A 133 -20.74 -5.88 -34.18
CA ILE A 133 -21.35 -7.21 -34.26
C ILE A 133 -21.34 -7.62 -35.73
N THR A 134 -20.67 -8.75 -36.00
CA THR A 134 -20.64 -9.37 -37.32
C THR A 134 -21.32 -10.73 -37.23
N THR A 135 -22.41 -10.93 -37.96
CA THR A 135 -23.17 -12.18 -37.93
C THR A 135 -22.93 -13.01 -39.18
N ASN A 136 -22.91 -14.33 -39.02
CA ASN A 136 -22.98 -15.33 -40.09
C ASN A 136 -24.27 -16.17 -39.94
N ALA A 137 -24.39 -17.29 -40.66
CA ALA A 137 -25.53 -18.21 -40.54
C ALA A 137 -25.56 -18.98 -39.20
N THR A 138 -24.42 -19.15 -38.52
CA THR A 138 -24.30 -20.03 -37.35
C THR A 138 -23.79 -19.31 -36.10
N PHE A 139 -23.07 -18.21 -36.26
CA PHE A 139 -22.44 -17.49 -35.15
C PHE A 139 -22.40 -16.00 -35.39
N ALA A 140 -22.19 -15.26 -34.31
CA ALA A 140 -21.90 -13.85 -34.28
C ALA A 140 -20.57 -13.60 -33.57
N ASP A 141 -19.71 -12.82 -34.23
CA ASP A 141 -18.50 -12.26 -33.64
C ASP A 141 -18.81 -10.87 -33.09
N ILE A 142 -18.48 -10.67 -31.81
CA ILE A 142 -18.74 -9.44 -31.07
C ILE A 142 -17.40 -8.87 -30.63
N VAL A 143 -17.10 -7.66 -31.08
CA VAL A 143 -15.90 -6.91 -30.69
C VAL A 143 -16.35 -5.66 -29.94
N VAL A 144 -15.93 -5.55 -28.68
CA VAL A 144 -16.18 -4.36 -27.85
C VAL A 144 -14.85 -3.67 -27.59
N THR A 145 -14.73 -2.44 -28.06
CA THR A 145 -13.57 -1.58 -27.85
C THR A 145 -13.99 -0.41 -26.98
N VAL A 146 -13.33 -0.23 -25.85
CA VAL A 146 -13.50 0.95 -24.99
C VAL A 146 -12.24 1.79 -25.05
N THR A 147 -12.38 3.06 -25.43
CA THR A 147 -11.29 4.01 -25.56
C THR A 147 -11.44 5.14 -24.55
N TRP A 148 -10.31 5.64 -24.06
CA TRP A 148 -10.23 6.85 -23.25
C TRP A 148 -8.99 7.65 -23.65
N ASN A 149 -9.04 8.96 -23.43
CA ASN A 149 -7.93 9.85 -23.74
C ASN A 149 -7.34 10.43 -22.45
N GLU A 150 -6.04 10.25 -22.25
CA GLU A 150 -5.31 10.95 -21.21
C GLU A 150 -4.69 12.22 -21.80
N ARG A 151 -4.66 13.32 -21.03
CA ARG A 151 -4.27 14.63 -21.59
C ARG A 151 -2.89 14.56 -22.24
N GLY A 152 -2.84 14.80 -23.55
CA GLY A 152 -1.60 14.86 -24.32
C GLY A 152 -1.00 13.52 -24.73
N SER A 153 -1.72 12.40 -24.52
CA SER A 153 -1.32 11.07 -25.02
C SER A 153 -2.16 10.63 -26.21
N GLU A 154 -1.71 9.60 -26.93
CA GLU A 154 -2.60 8.86 -27.82
C GLU A 154 -3.75 8.22 -27.01
N PRO A 155 -4.92 7.98 -27.64
CA PRO A 155 -6.02 7.30 -26.97
C PRO A 155 -5.62 5.89 -26.55
N HIS A 156 -5.84 5.58 -25.27
CA HIS A 156 -5.71 4.23 -24.76
C HIS A 156 -6.98 3.44 -25.08
N GLN A 157 -6.83 2.12 -25.21
CA GLN A 157 -7.96 1.24 -25.51
C GLN A 157 -7.85 -0.11 -24.82
N VAL A 158 -9.02 -0.64 -24.46
CA VAL A 158 -9.22 -2.04 -24.07
C VAL A 158 -10.15 -2.66 -25.09
N VAL A 159 -9.75 -3.79 -25.66
CA VAL A 159 -10.51 -4.53 -26.67
C VAL A 159 -10.83 -5.91 -26.13
N LEU A 160 -12.12 -6.25 -26.09
CA LEU A 160 -12.60 -7.59 -25.79
C LEU A 160 -13.32 -8.15 -27.01
N GLN A 161 -13.08 -9.44 -27.27
CA GLN A 161 -13.68 -10.15 -28.38
C GLN A 161 -14.32 -11.43 -27.86
N THR A 162 -15.54 -11.71 -28.32
CA THR A 162 -16.24 -12.96 -28.01
C THR A 162 -17.00 -13.45 -29.23
N ARG A 163 -17.17 -14.76 -29.32
CA ARG A 163 -18.01 -15.42 -30.31
C ARG A 163 -19.22 -16.04 -29.61
N ARG A 164 -20.41 -15.85 -30.17
CA ARG A 164 -21.68 -16.42 -29.71
C ARG A 164 -22.37 -17.17 -30.85
N THR A 165 -22.91 -18.36 -30.58
CA THR A 165 -23.76 -19.07 -31.55
C THR A 165 -25.13 -18.39 -31.67
N LEU A 166 -25.68 -18.36 -32.89
CA LEU A 166 -26.99 -17.75 -33.18
C LEU A 166 -28.14 -18.72 -32.95
#